data_AF-H8GBR8-F1
#
_entry.id   AF-H8GBR8-F1
#
_cell.length_a   1.000
_cell.length_b   1.000
_cell.length_c   1.000
_cell.angle_alpha   90.00
_cell.angle_beta   90.00
_cell.angle_gamma   90.00
#
_symmetry.space_group_name_H-M   'P 1'
#
loop_
_entity.id
_entity.type
_entity.pdbx_description
1 polymer ?
#
loop_
_entity_poly.entity_id
_entity_poly.type
_entity_poly.pdbx_seq_one_letter_code
_entity_poly.pdbx_strand_id
1 'polypeptide(L)'
;MDANEDAKQGRINPEVWEARDMRDALANRNISEVYRQLRMHGISQRQIAAMTGQSQSEVSEILKGRQVMAYDVLSRIAKGLRIPRGYMGLAYDEATQNQVVGDGDEQQAEEDESVKRRKFLAHAAQVTMGAAVFGPASTAWASSPGRTPAPGRIGMTDVRQVEAATRALRALDYQYGGGFCRDAVVAQLSWGQQMLQASGSEKVKSRLYVALADLHSLAGWTSFDIDLVDSARNHFAQALERAKQGDNHPLVANILYRMGRVYLHQDAPNDALKLFQLGQLAAQESGSELAVAVLCANEAWAYAAMGNAEQAMKLLGRTRDEFQRADVANAESWVRFFDETDVHAMIGTVHTTLAQQADPAHTRYAIPALRRATDAYGDDMARSKTFSLSMLATNHMLEGDIDHGAKIGSKALDCAEGLKSARVKKRMEPLRQEALRRSNNSDARDLAERMTEFFA
;
A
#
# COMPACT_ATOMS: atom_id res chain seq x y z
N MET A 1 7.52 -20.06 -47.25
CA MET A 1 6.72 -20.47 -46.08
C MET A 1 5.61 -19.46 -45.93
N ASP A 2 4.39 -19.91 -46.09
CA ASP A 2 3.22 -19.13 -46.50
C ASP A 2 2.71 -18.18 -45.40
N ALA A 3 2.63 -16.89 -45.72
CA ALA A 3 1.92 -15.89 -44.93
C ALA A 3 0.41 -16.20 -44.73
N ASN A 4 -0.10 -17.20 -45.46
CA ASN A 4 -1.49 -17.64 -45.45
C ASN A 4 -1.77 -18.79 -44.45
N GLU A 5 -0.74 -19.44 -43.90
CA GLU A 5 -0.90 -20.45 -42.82
C GLU A 5 -0.99 -19.79 -41.43
N ASP A 6 -0.27 -18.70 -41.19
CA ASP A 6 -0.30 -17.97 -39.90
C ASP A 6 -1.68 -17.37 -39.59
N ALA A 7 -2.42 -16.95 -40.63
CA ALA A 7 -3.78 -16.43 -40.49
C ALA A 7 -4.81 -17.50 -40.07
N LYS A 8 -4.58 -18.78 -40.40
CA LYS A 8 -5.45 -19.90 -39.99
C LYS A 8 -5.23 -20.34 -38.54
N GLN A 9 -4.09 -20.00 -37.93
CA GLN A 9 -3.77 -20.35 -36.53
C GLN A 9 -3.98 -19.20 -35.54
N GLY A 10 -4.51 -18.05 -35.98
CA GLY A 10 -4.83 -16.92 -35.10
C GLY A 10 -3.61 -16.30 -34.43
N ARG A 11 -2.41 -16.50 -34.99
CA ARG A 11 -1.18 -15.87 -34.48
C ARG A 11 -1.09 -14.45 -35.04
N ILE A 12 -1.01 -13.47 -34.14
CA ILE A 12 -0.80 -12.07 -34.49
C ILE A 12 0.69 -11.89 -34.83
N ASN A 13 1.00 -11.32 -36.00
CA ASN A 13 2.38 -11.01 -36.39
C ASN A 13 3.01 -10.07 -35.34
N PRO A 14 4.17 -10.43 -34.75
CA PRO A 14 4.85 -9.59 -33.76
C PRO A 14 5.09 -8.14 -34.19
N GLU A 15 5.28 -7.88 -35.49
CA GLU A 15 5.49 -6.52 -36.02
C GLU A 15 4.29 -5.59 -35.80
N VAL A 16 3.07 -6.14 -35.65
CA VAL A 16 1.86 -5.36 -35.34
C VAL A 16 1.99 -4.63 -34.00
N TRP A 17 2.71 -5.23 -33.03
CA TRP A 17 2.93 -4.62 -31.71
C TRP A 17 3.96 -3.49 -31.72
N GLU A 18 4.77 -3.42 -32.77
CA GLU A 18 5.85 -2.43 -32.92
C GLU A 18 5.40 -1.16 -33.64
N ALA A 19 4.24 -1.20 -34.31
CA ALA A 19 3.66 -0.02 -34.96
C ALA A 19 3.37 1.09 -33.94
N ARG A 20 3.72 2.34 -34.29
CA ARG A 20 3.59 3.51 -33.42
C ARG A 20 2.17 3.67 -32.86
N ASP A 21 1.16 3.57 -33.72
CA ASP A 21 -0.24 3.73 -33.32
C ASP A 21 -0.71 2.60 -32.38
N MET A 22 -0.18 1.37 -32.57
CA MET A 22 -0.44 0.25 -31.66
C MET A 22 0.24 0.48 -30.31
N ARG A 23 1.50 0.92 -30.28
CA ARG A 23 2.20 1.24 -29.03
C ARG A 23 1.51 2.36 -28.25
N ASP A 24 1.06 3.41 -28.93
CA ASP A 24 0.33 4.52 -28.31
C ASP A 24 -1.04 4.06 -27.76
N ALA A 25 -1.75 3.18 -28.49
CA ALA A 25 -2.99 2.59 -28.02
C ALA A 25 -2.79 1.70 -26.79
N LEU A 26 -1.73 0.89 -26.77
CA LEU A 26 -1.39 0.01 -25.65
C LEU A 26 -0.98 0.80 -24.40
N ALA A 27 -0.13 1.81 -24.56
CA ALA A 27 0.32 2.66 -23.45
C ALA A 27 -0.84 3.39 -22.78
N ASN A 28 -1.83 3.84 -23.57
CA ASN A 28 -3.04 4.52 -23.07
C ASN A 28 -4.18 3.55 -22.71
N ARG A 29 -3.96 2.23 -22.79
CA ARG A 29 -4.96 1.17 -22.53
C ARG A 29 -6.25 1.33 -23.36
N ASN A 30 -6.12 1.86 -24.57
CA ASN A 30 -7.22 2.07 -25.50
C ASN A 30 -7.55 0.78 -26.26
N ILE A 31 -8.26 -0.15 -25.60
CA ILE A 31 -8.59 -1.47 -26.17
C ILE A 31 -9.45 -1.37 -27.43
N SER A 32 -10.32 -0.36 -27.53
CA SER A 32 -11.10 -0.09 -28.75
C SER A 32 -10.19 0.13 -29.95
N GLU A 33 -9.09 0.86 -29.77
CA GLU A 33 -8.10 1.10 -30.83
C GLU A 33 -7.27 -0.15 -31.12
N VAL A 34 -6.82 -0.87 -30.10
CA VAL A 34 -6.12 -2.15 -30.26
C VAL A 34 -6.96 -3.12 -31.11
N TYR A 35 -8.26 -3.24 -30.85
CA TYR A 35 -9.13 -4.13 -31.63
C TYR A 35 -9.37 -3.62 -33.06
N ARG A 36 -9.45 -2.31 -33.27
CA ARG A 36 -9.55 -1.75 -34.63
C ARG A 36 -8.30 -2.06 -35.45
N GLN A 37 -7.12 -1.87 -34.86
CA GLN A 37 -5.84 -2.18 -35.49
C GLN A 37 -5.71 -3.68 -35.81
N LEU A 38 -6.07 -4.58 -34.89
CA LEU A 38 -6.08 -6.02 -35.15
C LEU A 38 -7.04 -6.41 -36.28
N ARG A 39 -8.20 -5.74 -36.40
CA ARG A 39 -9.13 -5.96 -37.51
C ARG A 39 -8.58 -5.51 -38.86
N MET A 40 -7.77 -4.45 -38.89
CA MET A 40 -7.10 -4.00 -40.11
C MET A 40 -6.02 -5.00 -40.57
N HIS A 41 -5.44 -5.75 -39.63
CA HIS A 41 -4.52 -6.85 -39.90
C HIS A 41 -5.20 -8.21 -40.11
N GLY A 42 -6.51 -8.23 -40.41
CA GLY A 42 -7.24 -9.44 -40.80
C GLY A 42 -7.76 -10.32 -39.66
N ILE A 43 -7.64 -9.89 -38.40
CA ILE A 43 -8.19 -10.64 -37.25
C ILE A 43 -9.66 -10.29 -37.05
N SER A 44 -10.55 -11.27 -37.18
CA SER A 44 -12.00 -11.06 -37.01
C SER A 44 -12.39 -10.85 -35.53
N GLN A 45 -13.55 -10.23 -35.27
CA GLN A 45 -14.08 -10.08 -33.91
C GLN A 45 -14.24 -11.42 -33.19
N ARG A 46 -14.60 -12.48 -33.93
CA ARG A 46 -14.75 -13.84 -33.38
C ARG A 46 -13.40 -14.43 -32.95
N GLN A 47 -12.33 -14.13 -33.69
CA GLN A 47 -10.98 -14.52 -33.30
C GLN A 47 -10.49 -13.71 -32.09
N ILE A 48 -10.72 -12.40 -32.06
CA ILE A 48 -10.41 -11.57 -30.88
C ILE A 48 -11.12 -12.13 -29.64
N ALA A 49 -12.44 -12.35 -29.73
CA ALA A 49 -13.26 -12.94 -28.68
C ALA A 49 -12.71 -14.28 -28.18
N ALA A 50 -12.36 -15.19 -29.09
CA ALA A 50 -11.79 -16.48 -28.76
C ALA A 50 -10.41 -16.37 -28.08
N MET A 51 -9.56 -15.44 -28.54
CA MET A 51 -8.22 -15.22 -27.98
C MET A 51 -8.30 -14.59 -26.59
N THR A 52 -9.22 -13.64 -26.37
CA THR A 52 -9.34 -12.89 -25.11
C THR A 52 -10.32 -13.51 -24.12
N GLY A 53 -10.99 -14.62 -24.47
CA GLY A 53 -12.02 -15.23 -23.62
C GLY A 53 -13.21 -14.31 -23.37
N GLN A 54 -13.51 -13.40 -24.31
CA GLN A 54 -14.67 -12.52 -24.29
C GLN A 54 -15.75 -13.06 -25.23
N SER A 55 -16.99 -12.64 -25.02
CA SER A 55 -18.07 -12.85 -25.99
C SER A 55 -17.89 -11.94 -27.21
N GLN A 56 -18.40 -12.39 -28.36
CA GLN A 56 -18.37 -11.56 -29.58
C GLN A 56 -19.19 -10.27 -29.44
N SER A 57 -20.21 -10.27 -28.57
CA SER A 57 -20.98 -9.08 -28.22
C SER A 57 -20.12 -8.05 -27.47
N GLU A 58 -19.35 -8.47 -26.47
CA GLU A 58 -18.43 -7.60 -25.72
C GLU A 58 -17.35 -6.98 -26.63
N VAL A 59 -16.77 -7.76 -27.55
CA VAL A 59 -15.81 -7.24 -28.54
C VAL A 59 -16.47 -6.18 -29.44
N SER A 60 -17.74 -6.36 -29.81
CA SER A 60 -18.50 -5.39 -30.59
C SER A 60 -18.77 -4.09 -29.82
N GLU A 61 -19.14 -4.19 -28.54
CA GLU A 61 -19.35 -3.02 -27.68
C GLU A 61 -18.04 -2.23 -27.48
N ILE A 62 -16.93 -2.93 -27.27
CA ILE A 62 -15.61 -2.29 -27.12
C ILE A 62 -15.21 -1.56 -28.40
N LEU A 63 -15.43 -2.16 -29.57
CA LEU A 63 -15.20 -1.50 -30.86
C LEU A 63 -16.10 -0.28 -31.08
N LYS A 64 -17.30 -0.25 -30.47
CA LYS A 64 -18.23 0.89 -30.50
C LYS A 64 -17.92 1.97 -29.44
N GLY A 65 -16.86 1.80 -28.66
CA GLY A 65 -16.37 2.81 -27.71
C GLY A 65 -16.61 2.49 -26.23
N ARG A 66 -17.07 1.28 -25.89
CA ARG A 66 -17.09 0.83 -24.49
C ARG A 66 -15.65 0.70 -23.99
N GLN A 67 -15.31 1.47 -22.96
CA GLN A 67 -13.98 1.39 -22.34
C GLN A 67 -13.85 0.16 -21.44
N VAL A 68 -12.69 -0.50 -21.53
CA VAL A 68 -12.32 -1.61 -20.63
C VAL A 68 -11.53 -1.03 -19.47
N MET A 69 -12.19 -0.89 -18.32
CA MET A 69 -11.59 -0.29 -17.12
C MET A 69 -11.05 -1.32 -16.12
N ALA A 70 -11.56 -2.55 -16.17
CA ALA A 70 -11.27 -3.58 -15.19
C ALA A 70 -9.92 -4.26 -15.50
N TYR A 71 -9.05 -4.34 -14.48
CA TYR A 71 -7.69 -4.83 -14.63
C TYR A 71 -7.62 -6.31 -15.03
N ASP A 72 -8.47 -7.14 -14.44
CA ASP A 72 -8.63 -8.56 -14.79
C ASP A 72 -8.98 -8.74 -16.28
N VAL A 73 -9.86 -7.89 -16.83
CA VAL A 73 -10.22 -7.92 -18.24
C VAL A 73 -9.06 -7.45 -19.11
N LEU A 74 -8.35 -6.38 -18.73
CA LEU A 74 -7.16 -5.90 -19.44
C LEU A 74 -6.04 -6.95 -19.46
N SER A 75 -5.79 -7.61 -18.33
CA SER A 75 -4.80 -8.68 -18.18
C SER A 75 -5.17 -9.90 -19.02
N ARG A 76 -6.46 -10.29 -19.01
CA ARG A 76 -6.96 -11.38 -19.86
C ARG A 76 -6.83 -11.06 -21.36
N ILE A 77 -7.09 -9.82 -21.75
CA ILE A 77 -6.91 -9.35 -23.13
C ILE A 77 -5.43 -9.39 -23.52
N ALA A 78 -4.54 -8.88 -22.67
CA ALA A 78 -3.10 -8.87 -22.91
C ALA A 78 -2.53 -10.29 -23.02
N LYS A 79 -2.94 -11.19 -22.12
CA LYS A 79 -2.58 -12.61 -22.14
C LYS A 79 -3.10 -13.32 -23.38
N GLY A 80 -4.38 -13.10 -23.71
CA GLY A 80 -5.05 -13.71 -24.85
C GLY A 80 -4.46 -13.32 -26.20
N LEU A 81 -4.13 -12.03 -26.35
CA LEU A 81 -3.52 -11.48 -27.56
C LEU A 81 -1.99 -11.63 -27.58
N ARG A 82 -1.38 -12.11 -26.48
CA ARG A 82 0.08 -12.23 -26.32
C ARG A 82 0.82 -10.91 -26.52
N ILE A 83 0.27 -9.84 -25.95
CA ILE A 83 0.87 -8.50 -26.00
C ILE A 83 2.18 -8.50 -25.21
N PRO A 84 3.28 -7.93 -25.75
CA PRO A 84 4.52 -7.78 -25.00
C PRO A 84 4.29 -7.04 -23.66
N ARG A 85 4.72 -7.67 -22.56
CA ARG A 85 4.33 -7.32 -21.17
C ARG A 85 4.61 -5.87 -20.76
N GLY A 86 5.60 -5.22 -21.37
CA GLY A 86 5.93 -3.82 -21.12
C GLY A 86 5.03 -2.80 -21.83
N TYR A 87 4.25 -3.19 -22.84
CA TYR A 87 3.63 -2.22 -23.76
C TYR A 87 2.29 -1.66 -23.25
N MET A 88 1.63 -2.33 -22.30
CA MET A 88 0.42 -1.82 -21.62
C MET A 88 0.71 -1.25 -20.22
N GLY A 89 1.98 -1.17 -19.81
CA GLY A 89 2.35 -0.85 -18.44
C GLY A 89 1.80 -1.87 -17.45
N LEU A 90 1.77 -3.15 -17.84
CA LEU A 90 1.32 -4.31 -17.04
C LEU A 90 2.50 -5.13 -16.49
N ALA A 91 3.70 -4.54 -16.43
CA ALA A 91 4.87 -5.23 -15.89
C ALA A 91 4.78 -5.31 -14.35
N TYR A 92 4.07 -6.31 -13.86
CA TYR A 92 4.45 -7.10 -12.68
C TYR A 92 4.19 -8.58 -13.01
N ASP A 93 5.14 -9.43 -12.67
CA ASP A 93 5.35 -10.77 -13.24
C ASP A 93 4.61 -11.86 -12.44
N GLU A 94 3.64 -12.52 -13.05
CA GLU A 94 2.96 -13.74 -12.54
C GLU A 94 3.77 -15.03 -12.79
N ALA A 95 4.97 -14.95 -13.37
CA ALA A 95 5.76 -16.14 -13.71
C ALA A 95 6.44 -16.83 -12.50
N THR A 96 6.08 -16.48 -11.26
CA THR A 96 6.44 -17.29 -10.06
C THR A 96 5.23 -17.75 -9.25
N GLN A 97 3.99 -17.60 -9.75
CA GLN A 97 2.80 -17.99 -8.97
C GLN A 97 2.08 -19.25 -9.48
N ASN A 98 2.42 -19.75 -10.68
CA ASN A 98 1.77 -20.94 -11.25
C ASN A 98 2.70 -22.16 -11.35
N GLN A 99 3.40 -22.48 -10.26
CA GLN A 99 4.00 -23.82 -10.11
C GLN A 99 3.98 -24.41 -8.70
N VAL A 100 3.10 -24.00 -7.78
CA VAL A 100 2.70 -24.89 -6.67
C VAL A 100 1.28 -24.50 -6.23
N VAL A 101 0.25 -25.18 -6.72
CA VAL A 101 -1.08 -25.15 -6.09
C VAL A 101 -1.59 -26.57 -6.04
N GLY A 102 -1.58 -27.13 -4.83
CA GLY A 102 -2.39 -28.28 -4.45
C GLY A 102 -3.79 -27.79 -4.10
N ASP A 103 -4.79 -28.53 -4.60
CA ASP A 103 -6.23 -28.27 -4.49
C ASP A 103 -6.75 -28.22 -3.03
N GLY A 104 -7.73 -27.34 -2.76
CA GLY A 104 -8.65 -27.48 -1.62
C GLY A 104 -9.03 -26.18 -0.91
N ASP A 105 -8.10 -25.58 -0.15
CA ASP A 105 -8.43 -24.61 0.90
C ASP A 105 -8.29 -23.12 0.47
N GLU A 106 -7.46 -22.81 -0.52
CA GLU A 106 -7.20 -21.42 -0.94
C GLU A 106 -8.36 -20.77 -1.71
N GLN A 107 -9.15 -21.56 -2.46
CA GLN A 107 -10.29 -21.07 -3.23
C GLN A 107 -11.40 -20.49 -2.33
N GLN A 108 -11.62 -21.08 -1.16
CA GLN A 108 -12.59 -20.57 -0.19
C GLN A 108 -12.14 -19.24 0.43
N ALA A 109 -10.85 -19.08 0.69
CA ALA A 109 -10.30 -17.83 1.23
C ALA A 109 -10.35 -16.67 0.22
N GLU A 110 -10.09 -16.93 -1.06
CA GLU A 110 -10.25 -15.94 -2.13
C GLU A 110 -11.71 -15.55 -2.36
N GLU A 111 -12.63 -16.53 -2.34
CA GLU A 111 -14.06 -16.27 -2.46
C GLU A 111 -14.55 -15.38 -1.30
N ASP A 112 -14.17 -15.69 -0.06
CA ASP A 112 -14.52 -14.92 1.13
C ASP A 112 -14.01 -13.47 1.07
N GLU A 113 -12.79 -13.25 0.60
CA GLU A 113 -12.23 -11.91 0.42
C GLU A 113 -12.91 -11.13 -0.71
N SER A 114 -13.23 -11.78 -1.81
CA SER A 114 -13.96 -11.17 -2.93
C SER A 114 -15.36 -10.71 -2.49
N VAL A 115 -16.03 -11.49 -1.65
CA VAL A 115 -17.35 -11.19 -1.08
C VAL A 115 -17.26 -10.01 -0.10
N LYS A 116 -16.24 -9.98 0.77
CA LYS A 116 -15.95 -8.85 1.66
C LYS A 116 -15.68 -7.56 0.85
N ARG A 117 -14.86 -7.64 -0.21
CA ARG A 117 -14.56 -6.51 -1.12
C ARG A 117 -15.81 -5.98 -1.82
N ARG A 118 -16.70 -6.88 -2.27
CA ARG A 118 -17.95 -6.51 -2.98
C ARG A 118 -18.98 -5.87 -2.06
N LYS A 119 -19.23 -6.46 -0.89
CA LYS A 119 -20.11 -5.87 0.15
C LYS A 119 -19.56 -4.50 0.60
N PHE A 120 -18.24 -4.37 0.67
CA PHE A 120 -17.57 -3.13 1.00
C PHE A 120 -17.74 -2.04 -0.07
N LEU A 121 -17.47 -2.34 -1.36
CA LEU A 121 -17.67 -1.35 -2.44
C LEU A 121 -19.11 -0.86 -2.49
N ALA A 122 -20.07 -1.74 -2.23
CA ALA A 122 -21.48 -1.36 -2.08
C ALA A 122 -21.71 -0.43 -0.88
N HIS A 123 -21.08 -0.69 0.27
CA HIS A 123 -21.20 0.16 1.45
C HIS A 123 -20.48 1.52 1.30
N ALA A 124 -19.29 1.55 0.72
CA ALA A 124 -18.57 2.80 0.41
C ALA A 124 -19.34 3.65 -0.61
N ALA A 125 -19.97 3.02 -1.60
CA ALA A 125 -20.89 3.68 -2.52
C ALA A 125 -22.11 4.27 -1.79
N GLN A 126 -22.70 3.54 -0.84
CA GLN A 126 -23.81 4.03 0.00
C GLN A 126 -23.41 5.23 0.88
N VAL A 127 -22.24 5.18 1.51
CA VAL A 127 -21.72 6.26 2.35
C VAL A 127 -21.35 7.51 1.54
N THR A 128 -20.83 7.32 0.33
CA THR A 128 -20.38 8.42 -0.54
C THR A 128 -21.52 9.08 -1.31
N MET A 129 -22.56 8.33 -1.71
CA MET A 129 -23.68 8.84 -2.50
C MET A 129 -24.92 9.26 -1.69
N GLY A 130 -24.96 8.96 -0.39
CA GLY A 130 -26.07 9.33 0.49
C GLY A 130 -27.29 8.42 0.32
N ALA A 131 -27.66 7.71 1.38
CA ALA A 131 -28.87 6.89 1.45
C ALA A 131 -30.13 7.79 1.47
N ALA A 132 -30.60 8.24 0.31
CA ALA A 132 -31.95 8.80 0.17
C ALA A 132 -32.42 8.90 -1.30
N VAL A 133 -32.34 7.85 -2.11
CA VAL A 133 -33.33 7.66 -3.19
C VAL A 133 -33.55 6.16 -3.41
N PHE A 134 -34.78 5.72 -3.18
CA PHE A 134 -35.34 4.37 -3.37
C PHE A 134 -35.19 3.35 -2.22
N GLY A 135 -36.36 2.92 -1.73
CA GLY A 135 -36.57 2.02 -0.60
C GLY A 135 -36.35 0.53 -0.91
N PRO A 136 -36.83 -0.37 -0.04
CA PRO A 136 -36.39 -1.76 0.00
C PRO A 136 -37.16 -2.61 -1.02
N ALA A 137 -36.78 -2.56 -2.29
CA ALA A 137 -37.00 -3.61 -3.29
C ALA A 137 -36.42 -3.18 -4.64
N SER A 138 -35.28 -3.75 -5.03
CA SER A 138 -35.08 -4.29 -6.39
C SER A 138 -33.62 -4.71 -6.59
N THR A 139 -33.43 -6.00 -6.82
CA THR A 139 -32.25 -6.68 -7.39
C THR A 139 -32.02 -6.35 -8.88
N ALA A 140 -32.39 -5.16 -9.31
CA ALA A 140 -32.03 -4.59 -10.61
C ALA A 140 -31.18 -3.35 -10.33
N TRP A 141 -30.60 -2.69 -11.32
CA TRP A 141 -29.61 -1.61 -11.16
C TRP A 141 -28.18 -2.12 -10.90
N ALA A 142 -27.72 -3.04 -11.75
CA ALA A 142 -26.39 -2.89 -12.33
C ALA A 142 -26.43 -1.68 -13.27
N SER A 143 -26.58 -0.48 -12.70
CA SER A 143 -26.25 0.74 -13.41
C SER A 143 -24.73 0.68 -13.64
N SER A 144 -24.30 0.76 -14.89
CA SER A 144 -22.91 1.10 -15.22
C SER A 144 -22.43 2.16 -14.23
N PRO A 145 -21.18 2.12 -13.72
CA PRO A 145 -20.64 3.22 -12.96
C PRO A 145 -20.46 4.40 -13.94
N GLY A 146 -21.55 5.08 -14.26
CA GLY A 146 -21.52 6.39 -14.86
C GLY A 146 -20.70 7.24 -13.91
N ARG A 147 -19.62 7.84 -14.41
CA ARG A 147 -18.87 8.83 -13.65
C ARG A 147 -19.87 9.86 -13.15
N THR A 148 -20.08 9.92 -11.83
CA THR A 148 -20.80 11.05 -11.24
C THR A 148 -20.02 12.30 -11.63
N PRO A 149 -20.57 13.19 -12.48
CA PRO A 149 -19.85 14.38 -12.89
C PRO A 149 -19.53 15.20 -11.65
N ALA A 150 -18.32 15.74 -11.56
CA ALA A 150 -18.03 16.68 -10.49
C ALA A 150 -18.97 17.90 -10.59
N PRO A 151 -19.50 18.40 -9.47
CA PRO A 151 -20.38 19.56 -9.48
C PRO A 151 -19.70 20.76 -10.14
N GLY A 152 -20.41 21.51 -10.98
CA GLY A 152 -19.88 22.77 -11.56
C GLY A 152 -19.63 23.86 -10.52
N ARG A 153 -20.30 23.76 -9.35
CA ARG A 153 -20.09 24.60 -8.18
C ARG A 153 -20.02 23.71 -6.93
N ILE A 154 -19.03 23.94 -6.09
CA ILE A 154 -18.78 23.16 -4.87
C ILE A 154 -19.01 23.99 -3.60
N GLY A 155 -19.42 23.30 -2.55
CA GLY A 155 -19.54 23.82 -1.18
C GLY A 155 -18.86 22.91 -0.16
N MET A 156 -19.01 23.24 1.12
CA MET A 156 -18.39 22.46 2.21
C MET A 156 -18.91 21.02 2.31
N THR A 157 -20.11 20.73 1.78
CA THR A 157 -20.65 19.37 1.76
C THR A 157 -19.84 18.45 0.86
N ASP A 158 -19.45 18.92 -0.33
CA ASP A 158 -18.62 18.15 -1.28
C ASP A 158 -17.25 17.83 -0.67
N VAL A 159 -16.65 18.81 0.02
CA VAL A 159 -15.38 18.62 0.72
C VAL A 159 -15.51 17.58 1.84
N ARG A 160 -16.58 17.64 2.64
CA ARG A 160 -16.84 16.64 3.70
C ARG A 160 -17.05 15.24 3.14
N GLN A 161 -17.59 15.09 1.93
CA GLN A 161 -17.71 13.78 1.27
C GLN A 161 -16.34 13.19 0.95
N VAL A 162 -15.41 13.99 0.41
CA VAL A 162 -14.02 13.55 0.18
C VAL A 162 -13.37 13.12 1.50
N GLU A 163 -13.48 13.95 2.54
CA GLU A 163 -12.91 13.63 3.86
C GLU A 163 -13.52 12.35 4.48
N ALA A 164 -14.84 12.16 4.37
CA ALA A 164 -15.52 10.98 4.88
C ALA A 164 -15.09 9.71 4.13
N ALA A 165 -15.00 9.78 2.80
CA ALA A 165 -14.50 8.67 1.99
C ALA A 165 -13.05 8.32 2.35
N THR A 166 -12.17 9.33 2.51
CA THR A 166 -10.78 9.11 2.94
C THR A 166 -10.70 8.43 4.31
N ARG A 167 -11.51 8.84 5.29
CA ARG A 167 -11.56 8.19 6.61
C ARG A 167 -12.02 6.74 6.52
N ALA A 168 -13.06 6.45 5.75
CA ALA A 168 -13.55 5.10 5.56
C ALA A 168 -12.51 4.19 4.89
N LEU A 169 -11.84 4.69 3.84
CA LEU A 169 -10.80 3.94 3.11
C LEU A 169 -9.56 3.68 3.99
N ARG A 170 -9.21 4.64 4.85
CA ARG A 170 -8.11 4.50 5.82
C ARG A 170 -8.41 3.45 6.90
N ALA A 171 -9.65 3.37 7.39
CA ALA A 171 -10.03 2.33 8.34
C ALA A 171 -9.83 0.92 7.77
N LEU A 172 -10.09 0.73 6.48
CA LEU A 172 -9.87 -0.54 5.79
C LEU A 172 -8.39 -0.83 5.55
N ASP A 173 -7.62 0.19 5.18
CA ASP A 173 -6.16 0.05 5.07
C ASP A 173 -5.57 -0.47 6.39
N TYR A 174 -6.04 0.06 7.52
CA TYR A 174 -5.65 -0.44 8.83
C TYR A 174 -6.06 -1.90 9.05
N GLN A 175 -7.30 -2.27 8.73
CA GLN A 175 -7.85 -3.60 9.00
C GLN A 175 -7.34 -4.70 8.05
N TYR A 176 -7.25 -4.40 6.75
CA TYR A 176 -7.01 -5.39 5.69
C TYR A 176 -5.74 -5.12 4.86
N GLY A 177 -5.07 -3.99 5.08
CA GLY A 177 -3.88 -3.57 4.32
C GLY A 177 -4.20 -2.79 3.04
N GLY A 178 -3.22 -2.02 2.55
CA GLY A 178 -3.45 -1.04 1.49
C GLY A 178 -3.87 -1.60 0.13
N GLY A 179 -3.49 -2.85 -0.19
CA GLY A 179 -3.90 -3.52 -1.43
C GLY A 179 -5.43 -3.72 -1.52
N PHE A 180 -6.11 -3.83 -0.38
CA PHE A 180 -7.56 -4.07 -0.36
C PHE A 180 -8.35 -2.88 -0.93
N CYS A 181 -7.93 -1.65 -0.62
CA CYS A 181 -8.68 -0.43 -0.91
C CYS A 181 -8.05 0.49 -1.97
N ARG A 182 -6.85 0.20 -2.48
CA ARG A 182 -6.13 1.08 -3.41
C ARG A 182 -6.94 1.54 -4.62
N ASP A 183 -7.63 0.63 -5.31
CA ASP A 183 -8.41 0.98 -6.50
C ASP A 183 -9.57 1.93 -6.16
N ALA A 184 -10.20 1.73 -5.00
CA ALA A 184 -11.23 2.63 -4.50
C ALA A 184 -10.65 4.01 -4.11
N VAL A 185 -9.45 4.04 -3.52
CA VAL A 185 -8.71 5.28 -3.24
C VAL A 185 -8.42 6.07 -4.52
N VAL A 186 -7.90 5.39 -5.57
CA VAL A 186 -7.59 6.03 -6.86
C VAL A 186 -8.87 6.51 -7.57
N ALA A 187 -9.96 5.75 -7.50
CA ALA A 187 -11.25 6.16 -8.05
C ALA A 187 -11.79 7.42 -7.35
N GLN A 188 -11.76 7.45 -6.01
CA GLN A 188 -12.18 8.60 -5.23
C GLN A 188 -11.31 9.83 -5.53
N LEU A 189 -10.02 9.63 -5.75
CA LEU A 189 -9.08 10.68 -6.10
C LEU A 189 -9.39 11.28 -7.48
N SER A 190 -9.69 10.45 -8.48
CA SER A 190 -10.08 10.91 -9.81
C SER A 190 -11.36 11.76 -9.78
N TRP A 191 -12.32 11.42 -8.93
CA TRP A 191 -13.53 12.23 -8.73
C TRP A 191 -13.22 13.55 -8.00
N GLY A 192 -12.50 13.50 -6.89
CA GLY A 192 -12.15 14.69 -6.11
C GLY A 192 -11.30 15.70 -6.89
N GLN A 193 -10.37 15.23 -7.73
CA GLN A 193 -9.54 16.10 -8.58
C GLN A 193 -10.36 16.93 -9.56
N GLN A 194 -11.48 16.41 -10.07
CA GLN A 194 -12.36 17.17 -10.97
C GLN A 194 -12.99 18.39 -10.28
N MET A 195 -13.18 18.34 -8.94
CA MET A 195 -13.69 19.48 -8.16
C MET A 195 -12.73 20.68 -8.11
N LEU A 196 -11.44 20.48 -8.43
CA LEU A 196 -10.50 21.59 -8.53
C LEU A 196 -10.88 22.58 -9.64
N GLN A 197 -11.60 22.13 -10.67
CA GLN A 197 -12.07 22.98 -11.76
C GLN A 197 -13.43 23.65 -11.47
N ALA A 198 -14.14 23.21 -10.44
CA ALA A 198 -15.45 23.75 -10.09
C ALA A 198 -15.37 25.16 -9.48
N SER A 199 -16.42 25.97 -9.61
CA SER A 199 -16.50 27.26 -8.91
C SER A 199 -16.73 27.06 -7.40
N GLY A 200 -16.13 27.88 -6.54
CA GLY A 200 -16.32 27.82 -5.08
C GLY A 200 -15.67 28.99 -4.37
N SER A 201 -16.05 29.26 -3.12
CA SER A 201 -15.37 30.28 -2.30
C SER A 201 -13.94 29.87 -1.97
N GLU A 202 -13.05 30.83 -1.70
CA GLU A 202 -11.65 30.57 -1.32
C GLU A 202 -11.53 29.61 -0.13
N LYS A 203 -12.38 29.78 0.89
CA LYS A 203 -12.44 28.88 2.06
C LYS A 203 -12.74 27.42 1.68
N VAL A 204 -13.64 27.21 0.70
CA VAL A 204 -13.99 25.87 0.21
C VAL A 204 -12.83 25.27 -0.60
N LYS A 205 -12.18 26.08 -1.44
CA LYS A 205 -11.01 25.66 -2.24
C LYS A 205 -9.82 25.28 -1.36
N SER A 206 -9.47 26.12 -0.40
CA SER A 206 -8.43 25.84 0.59
C SER A 206 -8.69 24.52 1.34
N ARG A 207 -9.92 24.30 1.83
CA ARG A 207 -10.26 23.02 2.49
C ARG A 207 -10.25 21.82 1.54
N LEU A 208 -10.67 21.99 0.28
CA LEU A 208 -10.59 20.94 -0.72
C LEU A 208 -9.14 20.53 -0.99
N TYR A 209 -8.19 21.47 -1.03
CA TYR A 209 -6.77 21.13 -1.15
C TYR A 209 -6.31 20.24 0.00
N VAL A 210 -6.69 20.55 1.24
CA VAL A 210 -6.37 19.72 2.41
C VAL A 210 -7.00 18.32 2.29
N ALA A 211 -8.28 18.24 1.89
CA ALA A 211 -8.96 16.94 1.73
C ALA A 211 -8.33 16.07 0.63
N LEU A 212 -7.94 16.68 -0.49
CA LEU A 212 -7.24 15.98 -1.57
C LEU A 212 -5.80 15.63 -1.20
N ALA A 213 -5.12 16.45 -0.41
CA ALA A 213 -3.81 16.14 0.12
C ALA A 213 -3.86 14.88 0.99
N ASP A 214 -4.85 14.78 1.89
CA ASP A 214 -5.03 13.60 2.73
C ASP A 214 -5.36 12.34 1.91
N LEU A 215 -6.18 12.48 0.88
CA LEU A 215 -6.51 11.38 -0.04
C LEU A 215 -5.30 10.95 -0.89
N HIS A 216 -4.50 11.89 -1.37
CA HIS A 216 -3.23 11.61 -2.04
C HIS A 216 -2.23 10.92 -1.10
N SER A 217 -2.16 11.32 0.16
CA SER A 217 -1.32 10.66 1.18
C SER A 217 -1.73 9.20 1.36
N LEU A 218 -3.05 8.92 1.43
CA LEU A 218 -3.56 7.55 1.47
C LEU A 218 -3.28 6.77 0.18
N ALA A 219 -3.42 7.40 -1.00
CA ALA A 219 -3.07 6.79 -2.28
C ALA A 219 -1.59 6.42 -2.36
N GLY A 220 -0.72 7.28 -1.81
CA GLY A 220 0.71 7.04 -1.69
C GLY A 220 1.01 5.83 -0.83
N TRP A 221 0.41 5.78 0.37
CA TRP A 221 0.61 4.69 1.32
C TRP A 221 0.10 3.34 0.79
N THR A 222 -1.11 3.31 0.26
CA THR A 222 -1.72 2.09 -0.29
C THR A 222 -0.98 1.57 -1.53
N SER A 223 -0.41 2.46 -2.35
CA SER A 223 0.48 2.08 -3.46
C SER A 223 1.80 1.49 -2.97
N PHE A 224 2.37 2.05 -1.91
CA PHE A 224 3.60 1.55 -1.31
C PHE A 224 3.41 0.14 -0.69
N ASP A 225 2.27 -0.12 -0.06
CA ASP A 225 1.96 -1.42 0.54
C ASP A 225 1.90 -2.57 -0.48
N ILE A 226 1.68 -2.28 -1.77
CA ILE A 226 1.72 -3.24 -2.88
C ILE A 226 2.94 -3.04 -3.80
N ASP A 227 4.00 -2.41 -3.29
CA ASP A 227 5.30 -2.24 -3.96
C ASP A 227 5.27 -1.37 -5.24
N LEU A 228 4.22 -0.55 -5.44
CA LEU A 228 4.16 0.43 -6.54
C LEU A 228 4.86 1.73 -6.14
N VAL A 229 6.19 1.66 -6.02
CA VAL A 229 7.05 2.74 -5.48
C VAL A 229 6.90 4.07 -6.23
N ASP A 230 6.92 4.07 -7.55
CA ASP A 230 6.84 5.31 -8.33
C ASP A 230 5.45 5.95 -8.21
N SER A 231 4.40 5.13 -8.20
CA SER A 231 3.04 5.58 -7.92
C SER A 231 2.95 6.19 -6.52
N ALA A 232 3.58 5.57 -5.53
CA ALA A 232 3.62 6.08 -4.17
C ALA A 232 4.29 7.45 -4.09
N ARG A 233 5.49 7.58 -4.67
CA ARG A 233 6.26 8.84 -4.72
C ARG A 233 5.48 9.96 -5.39
N ASN A 234 4.86 9.70 -6.54
CA ASN A 234 4.04 10.68 -7.24
C ASN A 234 2.84 11.15 -6.40
N HIS A 235 2.13 10.22 -5.77
CA HIS A 235 1.01 10.58 -4.90
C HIS A 235 1.44 11.38 -3.68
N PHE A 236 2.55 11.03 -3.02
CA PHE A 236 3.06 11.83 -1.90
C PHE A 236 3.54 13.22 -2.31
N ALA A 237 4.16 13.37 -3.48
CA ALA A 237 4.54 14.68 -4.00
C ALA A 237 3.30 15.58 -4.22
N GLN A 238 2.25 15.02 -4.83
CA GLN A 238 0.97 15.72 -4.98
C GLN A 238 0.32 16.03 -3.63
N ALA A 239 0.39 15.11 -2.66
CA ALA A 239 -0.10 15.34 -1.31
C ALA A 239 0.57 16.56 -0.67
N LEU A 240 1.90 16.63 -0.77
CA LEU A 240 2.69 17.71 -0.17
C LEU A 240 2.38 19.07 -0.82
N GLU A 241 2.26 19.12 -2.14
CA GLU A 241 1.89 20.33 -2.88
C GLU A 241 0.51 20.85 -2.44
N ARG A 242 -0.47 19.96 -2.36
CA ARG A 242 -1.85 20.31 -1.97
C ARG A 242 -1.95 20.68 -0.50
N ALA A 243 -1.20 20.03 0.40
CA ALA A 243 -1.17 20.38 1.81
C ALA A 243 -0.60 21.80 2.03
N LYS A 244 0.42 22.19 1.26
CA LYS A 244 0.97 23.56 1.26
C LYS A 244 -0.01 24.59 0.70
N GLN A 245 -0.72 24.28 -0.38
CA GLN A 245 -1.79 25.15 -0.92
C GLN A 245 -2.94 25.36 0.06
N GLY A 246 -3.20 24.36 0.91
CA GLY A 246 -4.20 24.43 1.99
C GLY A 246 -3.66 24.94 3.33
N ASP A 247 -2.40 25.39 3.40
CA ASP A 247 -1.71 25.89 4.60
C ASP A 247 -1.83 24.96 5.83
N ASN A 248 -1.68 23.64 5.60
CA ASN A 248 -1.88 22.62 6.63
C ASN A 248 -0.56 21.96 7.06
N HIS A 249 0.17 22.61 7.97
CA HIS A 249 1.44 22.13 8.53
C HIS A 249 1.37 20.75 9.21
N PRO A 250 0.33 20.40 10.01
CA PRO A 250 0.20 19.05 10.57
C PRO A 250 0.16 17.96 9.47
N LEU A 251 -0.56 18.22 8.37
CA LEU A 251 -0.64 17.26 7.26
C LEU A 251 0.68 17.19 6.48
N VAL A 252 1.39 18.31 6.33
CA VAL A 252 2.75 18.32 5.77
C VAL A 252 3.67 17.41 6.58
N ALA A 253 3.66 17.53 7.91
CA ALA A 253 4.44 16.67 8.80
C ALA A 253 4.06 15.19 8.64
N ASN A 254 2.76 14.86 8.57
CA ASN A 254 2.29 13.50 8.31
C ASN A 254 2.81 12.93 6.99
N ILE A 255 2.71 13.69 5.91
CA ILE A 255 3.13 13.26 4.58
C ILE A 255 4.63 13.00 4.55
N LEU A 256 5.42 13.92 5.12
CA LEU A 256 6.88 13.78 5.19
C LEU A 256 7.31 12.58 6.05
N TYR A 257 6.63 12.35 7.18
CA TYR A 257 6.79 11.12 7.97
C TYR A 257 6.54 9.86 7.12
N ARG A 258 5.41 9.79 6.39
CA ARG A 258 5.08 8.63 5.55
C ARG A 258 6.09 8.42 4.42
N MET A 259 6.51 9.50 3.75
CA MET A 259 7.56 9.42 2.73
C MET A 259 8.87 8.91 3.32
N GLY A 260 9.31 9.43 4.47
CA GLY A 260 10.54 8.98 5.11
C GLY A 260 10.49 7.50 5.47
N ARG A 261 9.33 7.01 5.93
CA ARG A 261 9.10 5.57 6.16
C ARG A 261 9.27 4.74 4.89
N VAL A 262 8.79 5.21 3.74
CA VAL A 262 8.99 4.53 2.44
C VAL A 262 10.49 4.40 2.13
N TYR A 263 11.27 5.47 2.29
CA TYR A 263 12.72 5.42 2.04
C TYR A 263 13.47 4.53 3.02
N LEU A 264 13.10 4.51 4.32
CA LEU A 264 13.66 3.54 5.27
C LEU A 264 13.38 2.10 4.83
N HIS A 265 12.17 1.84 4.36
CA HIS A 265 11.79 0.52 3.86
C HIS A 265 12.46 0.16 2.52
N GLN A 266 13.09 1.10 1.82
CA GLN A 266 13.86 0.88 0.60
C GLN A 266 15.37 0.90 0.85
N ASP A 267 15.79 0.78 2.11
CA ASP A 267 17.19 0.75 2.51
C ASP A 267 17.94 2.06 2.10
N ALA A 268 17.21 3.18 2.08
CA ALA A 268 17.70 4.52 1.76
C ALA A 268 17.61 5.48 2.98
N PRO A 269 18.35 5.21 4.08
CA PRO A 269 18.19 5.95 5.34
C PRO A 269 18.59 7.42 5.26
N ASN A 270 19.54 7.79 4.40
CA ASN A 270 19.93 9.19 4.19
C ASN A 270 18.78 10.04 3.63
N ASP A 271 18.02 9.52 2.68
CA ASP A 271 16.88 10.24 2.10
C ASP A 271 15.69 10.27 3.06
N ALA A 272 15.49 9.18 3.81
CA ALA A 272 14.51 9.15 4.88
C ALA A 272 14.78 10.22 5.94
N LEU A 273 16.04 10.35 6.39
CA LEU A 273 16.45 11.33 7.39
C LEU A 273 16.11 12.76 6.96
N LYS A 274 16.39 13.14 5.71
CA LYS A 274 16.04 14.46 5.17
C LYS A 274 14.54 14.73 5.27
N LEU A 275 13.72 13.74 4.95
CA LEU A 275 12.26 13.88 5.00
C LEU A 275 11.76 14.01 6.44
N PHE A 276 12.31 13.24 7.38
CA PHE A 276 11.93 13.38 8.78
C PHE A 276 12.35 14.74 9.35
N GLN A 277 13.54 15.24 9.03
CA GLN A 277 13.99 16.57 9.46
C GLN A 277 13.10 17.69 8.90
N LEU A 278 12.71 17.61 7.62
CA LEU A 278 11.74 18.55 7.04
C LEU A 278 10.36 18.42 7.73
N GLY A 279 9.94 17.19 8.03
CA GLY A 279 8.69 16.94 8.75
C GLY A 279 8.72 17.54 10.16
N GLN A 280 9.89 17.52 10.81
CA GLN A 280 10.06 18.05 12.17
C GLN A 280 9.85 19.55 12.21
N LEU A 281 10.33 20.29 11.20
CA LEU A 281 10.06 21.71 11.07
C LEU A 281 8.56 21.98 10.96
N ALA A 282 7.85 21.25 10.10
CA ALA A 282 6.40 21.38 9.96
C ALA A 282 5.62 21.00 11.24
N ALA A 283 6.09 19.98 11.97
CA ALA A 283 5.51 19.59 13.24
C ALA A 283 5.69 20.68 14.32
N GLN A 284 6.88 21.29 14.38
CA GLN A 284 7.16 22.41 15.28
C GLN A 284 6.31 23.64 14.95
N GLU A 285 6.19 23.99 13.67
CA GLU A 285 5.33 25.09 13.20
C GLU A 285 3.86 24.86 13.55
N SER A 286 3.40 23.60 13.56
CA SER A 286 2.06 23.25 14.00
C SER A 286 1.84 23.27 15.51
N GLY A 287 2.92 23.32 16.30
CA GLY A 287 2.85 23.19 17.77
C GLY A 287 2.45 21.80 18.25
N SER A 288 2.66 20.74 17.46
CA SER A 288 2.31 19.36 17.82
C SER A 288 3.54 18.63 18.37
N GLU A 289 3.72 18.60 19.70
CA GLU A 289 4.84 17.90 20.34
C GLU A 289 4.81 16.40 20.04
N LEU A 290 3.61 15.81 19.92
CA LEU A 290 3.46 14.39 19.58
C LEU A 290 3.99 14.09 18.16
N ALA A 291 3.73 14.98 17.19
CA ALA A 291 4.29 14.85 15.86
C ALA A 291 5.82 14.97 15.87
N VAL A 292 6.37 15.89 16.67
CA VAL A 292 7.83 16.02 16.85
C VAL A 292 8.41 14.73 17.44
N ALA A 293 7.76 14.12 18.44
CA ALA A 293 8.19 12.87 19.05
C ALA A 293 8.26 11.72 18.03
N VAL A 294 7.21 11.56 17.21
CA VAL A 294 7.14 10.57 16.12
C VAL A 294 8.30 10.76 15.14
N LEU A 295 8.55 12.01 14.71
CA LEU A 295 9.60 12.30 13.74
C LEU A 295 11.00 12.05 14.32
N CYS A 296 11.26 12.48 15.56
CA CYS A 296 12.51 12.18 16.26
C CYS A 296 12.77 10.66 16.36
N ALA A 297 11.73 9.87 16.61
CA ALA A 297 11.87 8.41 16.74
C ALA A 297 12.31 7.77 15.42
N ASN A 298 11.83 8.31 14.30
CA ASN A 298 12.14 7.81 12.98
C ASN A 298 13.47 8.37 12.43
N GLU A 299 13.87 9.58 12.82
CA GLU A 299 15.25 10.05 12.63
C GLU A 299 16.24 9.17 13.39
N ALA A 300 15.94 8.81 14.64
CA ALA A 300 16.77 7.90 15.43
C ALA A 300 16.94 6.54 14.72
N TRP A 301 15.86 6.02 14.14
CA TRP A 301 15.91 4.78 13.38
C TRP A 301 16.71 4.93 12.07
N ALA A 302 16.60 6.06 11.37
CA ALA A 302 17.44 6.35 10.21
C ALA A 302 18.94 6.39 10.58
N TYR A 303 19.31 7.07 11.68
CA TYR A 303 20.68 7.09 12.16
C TYR A 303 21.17 5.70 12.58
N ALA A 304 20.33 4.90 13.23
CA ALA A 304 20.66 3.53 13.58
C ALA A 304 20.90 2.64 12.35
N ALA A 305 20.10 2.79 11.30
CA ALA A 305 20.30 2.09 10.03
C ALA A 305 21.62 2.48 9.33
N MET A 306 22.20 3.64 9.67
CA MET A 306 23.52 4.08 9.21
C MET A 306 24.64 3.76 10.21
N GLY A 307 24.36 3.00 11.28
CA GLY A 307 25.33 2.66 12.32
C GLY A 307 25.72 3.82 13.25
N ASN A 308 25.04 4.97 13.18
CA ASN A 308 25.35 6.13 14.01
C ASN A 308 24.62 6.06 15.36
N ALA A 309 25.21 5.31 16.30
CA ALA A 309 24.65 5.09 17.64
C ALA A 309 24.47 6.40 18.44
N GLU A 310 25.42 7.34 18.36
CA GLU A 310 25.36 8.58 19.13
C GLU A 310 24.13 9.43 18.76
N GLN A 311 23.92 9.67 17.46
CA GLN A 311 22.76 10.45 17.01
C GLN A 311 21.45 9.71 17.22
N ALA A 312 21.44 8.38 17.03
CA ALA A 312 20.27 7.56 17.31
C ALA A 312 19.82 7.68 18.79
N MET A 313 20.77 7.58 19.73
CA MET A 313 20.48 7.72 21.16
C MET A 313 20.02 9.12 21.54
N LYS A 314 20.65 10.16 20.98
CA LYS A 314 20.25 11.55 21.20
C LYS A 314 18.79 11.78 20.80
N LEU A 315 18.40 11.28 19.63
CA LEU A 315 17.05 11.46 19.11
C LEU A 315 16.01 10.58 19.83
N LEU A 316 16.37 9.38 20.29
CA LEU A 316 15.51 8.60 21.20
C LEU A 316 15.25 9.35 22.52
N GLY A 317 16.26 10.02 23.06
CA GLY A 317 16.09 10.89 24.23
C GLY A 317 15.06 11.99 23.95
N ARG A 318 15.24 12.71 22.83
CA ARG A 318 14.30 13.76 22.40
C ARG A 318 12.89 13.24 22.14
N THR A 319 12.73 12.05 21.57
CA THR A 319 11.40 11.40 21.42
C THR A 319 10.69 11.29 22.76
N ARG A 320 11.38 10.83 23.81
CA ARG A 320 10.79 10.67 25.14
C ARG A 320 10.41 12.02 25.75
N ASP A 321 11.30 13.01 25.63
CA ASP A 321 11.08 14.35 26.20
C ASP A 321 9.91 15.07 25.52
N GLU A 322 9.73 14.92 24.21
CA GLU A 322 8.60 15.50 23.47
C GLU A 322 7.31 14.73 23.75
N PHE A 323 7.36 13.40 23.80
CA PHE A 323 6.20 12.57 24.15
C PHE A 323 5.66 12.91 25.55
N GLN A 324 6.54 13.10 26.54
CA GLN A 324 6.13 13.47 27.89
C GLN A 324 5.48 14.87 27.96
N ARG A 325 5.84 15.78 27.05
CA ARG A 325 5.26 17.11 26.97
C ARG A 325 3.94 17.16 26.19
N ALA A 326 3.68 16.16 25.35
CA ALA A 326 2.56 16.16 24.44
C ALA A 326 1.21 16.03 25.16
N ASP A 327 0.23 16.84 24.75
CA ASP A 327 -1.17 16.65 25.11
C ASP A 327 -1.82 15.59 24.20
N VAL A 328 -1.63 14.32 24.57
CA VAL A 328 -2.15 13.17 23.81
C VAL A 328 -3.68 13.21 23.68
N ALA A 329 -4.40 13.78 24.65
CA ALA A 329 -5.86 13.84 24.62
C ALA A 329 -6.39 14.74 23.49
N ASN A 330 -5.69 15.83 23.23
CA ASN A 330 -6.03 16.80 22.19
C ASN A 330 -5.23 16.67 20.90
N ALA A 331 -4.30 15.71 20.82
CA ALA A 331 -3.48 15.47 19.63
C ALA A 331 -4.30 15.19 18.36
N GLU A 332 -3.75 15.49 17.19
CA GLU A 332 -4.43 15.25 15.91
C GLU A 332 -4.62 13.75 15.64
N SER A 333 -5.70 13.39 14.96
CA SER A 333 -6.07 11.98 14.75
C SER A 333 -4.97 11.12 14.12
N TRP A 334 -4.09 11.72 13.31
CA TRP A 334 -3.03 10.98 12.61
C TRP A 334 -1.84 10.65 13.50
N VAL A 335 -1.58 11.39 14.57
CA VAL A 335 -0.48 11.13 15.52
C VAL A 335 -0.92 10.33 16.73
N ARG A 336 -2.23 10.23 17.00
CA ARG A 336 -2.78 9.52 18.18
C ARG A 336 -2.39 8.06 18.30
N PHE A 337 -1.94 7.42 17.22
CA PHE A 337 -1.39 6.07 17.32
C PHE A 337 -0.12 6.03 18.17
N PHE A 338 0.63 7.13 18.27
CA PHE A 338 1.91 7.14 18.97
C PHE A 338 1.68 7.30 20.47
N ASP A 339 1.49 6.17 21.15
CA ASP A 339 1.32 6.09 22.60
C ASP A 339 2.57 5.53 23.31
N GLU A 340 2.45 5.19 24.59
CA GLU A 340 3.56 4.62 25.39
C GLU A 340 4.05 3.27 24.83
N THR A 341 3.14 2.46 24.26
CA THR A 341 3.46 1.19 23.60
C THR A 341 4.31 1.44 22.36
N ASP A 342 3.92 2.41 21.53
CA ASP A 342 4.65 2.80 20.33
C ASP A 342 6.03 3.41 20.65
N VAL A 343 6.15 4.19 21.73
CA VAL A 343 7.45 4.69 22.21
C VAL A 343 8.37 3.51 22.56
N HIS A 344 7.88 2.52 23.30
CA HIS A 344 8.66 1.32 23.62
C HIS A 344 9.01 0.50 22.38
N ALA A 345 8.08 0.34 21.44
CA ALA A 345 8.33 -0.34 20.18
C ALA A 345 9.40 0.37 19.34
N MET A 346 9.44 1.71 19.34
CA MET A 346 10.47 2.49 18.64
C MET A 346 11.84 2.42 19.33
N ILE A 347 11.90 2.48 20.67
CA ILE A 347 13.15 2.24 21.41
C ILE A 347 13.70 0.85 21.05
N GLY A 348 12.84 -0.18 21.07
CA GLY A 348 13.17 -1.53 20.65
C GLY A 348 13.66 -1.60 19.21
N THR A 349 12.98 -0.88 18.30
CA THR A 349 13.30 -0.85 16.88
C THR A 349 14.70 -0.28 16.62
N VAL A 350 14.99 0.87 17.21
CA VAL A 350 16.26 1.57 17.05
C VAL A 350 17.41 0.73 17.62
N HIS A 351 17.24 0.19 18.83
CA HIS A 351 18.29 -0.63 19.45
C HIS A 351 18.54 -1.95 18.74
N THR A 352 17.49 -2.61 18.22
CA THR A 352 17.68 -3.81 17.38
C THR A 352 18.46 -3.46 16.11
N THR A 353 18.13 -2.33 15.48
CA THR A 353 18.83 -1.88 14.27
C THR A 353 20.30 -1.61 14.58
N LEU A 354 20.62 -0.95 15.70
CA LEU A 354 22.00 -0.75 16.15
C LEU A 354 22.70 -2.07 16.50
N ALA A 355 22.00 -3.04 17.07
CA ALA A 355 22.55 -4.37 17.36
C ALA A 355 22.99 -5.10 16.09
N GLN A 356 22.26 -4.90 14.99
CA GLN A 356 22.57 -5.51 13.69
C GLN A 356 23.64 -4.75 12.91
N GLN A 357 23.67 -3.41 13.00
CA GLN A 357 24.50 -2.55 12.15
C GLN A 357 25.79 -2.06 12.82
N ALA A 358 25.84 -2.03 14.15
CA ALA A 358 26.94 -1.39 14.88
C ALA A 358 27.51 -2.29 15.99
N ASP A 359 26.73 -2.57 17.04
CA ASP A 359 27.21 -3.29 18.22
C ASP A 359 26.09 -4.17 18.82
N PRO A 360 26.24 -5.51 18.80
CA PRO A 360 25.30 -6.45 19.40
C PRO A 360 24.95 -6.13 20.87
N ALA A 361 25.81 -5.43 21.61
CA ALA A 361 25.52 -5.03 22.99
C ALA A 361 24.27 -4.12 23.13
N HIS A 362 23.69 -3.62 22.05
CA HIS A 362 22.40 -2.93 22.08
C HIS A 362 21.19 -3.85 22.34
N THR A 363 21.32 -5.18 22.21
CA THR A 363 20.26 -6.15 22.55
C THR A 363 19.74 -5.97 23.97
N ARG A 364 20.64 -5.63 24.92
CA ARG A 364 20.32 -5.37 26.34
C ARG A 364 19.26 -4.28 26.54
N TYR A 365 19.14 -3.36 25.59
CA TYR A 365 18.14 -2.29 25.61
C TYR A 365 16.93 -2.62 24.73
N ALA A 366 17.14 -3.34 23.62
CA ALA A 366 16.08 -3.74 22.70
C ALA A 366 15.09 -4.72 23.35
N ILE A 367 15.59 -5.79 23.96
CA ILE A 367 14.79 -6.86 24.56
C ILE A 367 13.76 -6.33 25.58
N PRO A 368 14.14 -5.59 26.64
CA PRO A 368 13.16 -5.11 27.62
C PRO A 368 12.15 -4.12 27.03
N ALA A 369 12.54 -3.31 26.05
CA ALA A 369 11.64 -2.38 25.38
C ALA A 369 10.61 -3.12 24.50
N LEU A 370 11.07 -4.09 23.71
CA LEU A 370 10.21 -4.91 22.86
C LEU A 370 9.28 -5.80 23.68
N ARG A 371 9.73 -6.37 24.79
CA ARG A 371 8.86 -7.13 25.71
C ARG A 371 7.71 -6.27 26.23
N ARG A 372 8.00 -5.05 26.72
CA ARG A 372 6.94 -4.12 27.15
C ARG A 372 5.94 -3.84 26.04
N ALA A 373 6.41 -3.58 24.83
CA ALA A 373 5.53 -3.33 23.69
C ALA A 373 4.66 -4.56 23.36
N THR A 374 5.25 -5.77 23.29
CA THR A 374 4.52 -7.00 22.95
C THR A 374 3.51 -7.43 24.01
N ASP A 375 3.80 -7.13 25.28
CA ASP A 375 2.89 -7.41 26.40
C ASP A 375 1.69 -6.43 26.42
N ALA A 376 1.86 -5.21 25.90
CA ALA A 376 0.81 -4.19 25.85
C ALA A 376 -0.06 -4.23 24.59
N TYR A 377 0.44 -4.72 23.46
CA TYR A 377 -0.36 -4.80 22.22
C TYR A 377 -1.56 -5.77 22.34
N GLY A 378 -2.75 -5.23 22.10
CA GLY A 378 -4.00 -5.97 21.89
C GLY A 378 -4.10 -6.62 20.52
N ASP A 379 -5.19 -7.38 20.31
CA ASP A 379 -5.44 -8.14 19.08
C ASP A 379 -5.69 -7.26 17.85
N ASP A 380 -6.15 -6.02 18.05
CA ASP A 380 -6.34 -5.01 17.01
C ASP A 380 -5.01 -4.47 16.44
N MET A 381 -3.89 -4.71 17.13
CA MET A 381 -2.54 -4.30 16.75
C MET A 381 -1.68 -5.47 16.27
N ALA A 382 -2.29 -6.53 15.74
CA ALA A 382 -1.63 -7.76 15.30
C ALA A 382 -0.35 -7.51 14.47
N ARG A 383 -0.39 -6.58 13.50
CA ARG A 383 0.76 -6.24 12.66
C ARG A 383 1.93 -5.64 13.46
N SER A 384 1.66 -4.66 14.32
CA SER A 384 2.69 -4.03 15.17
C SER A 384 3.27 -5.03 16.17
N LYS A 385 2.43 -5.93 16.68
CA LYS A 385 2.82 -7.03 17.55
C LYS A 385 3.74 -8.03 16.84
N THR A 386 3.39 -8.46 15.63
CA THR A 386 4.23 -9.34 14.79
C THR A 386 5.61 -8.73 14.55
N PHE A 387 5.69 -7.44 14.18
CA PHE A 387 6.98 -6.77 13.97
C PHE A 387 7.81 -6.75 15.26
N SER A 388 7.20 -6.41 16.39
CA SER A 388 7.90 -6.33 17.68
C SER A 388 8.36 -7.70 18.17
N LEU A 389 7.55 -8.74 18.00
CA LEU A 389 7.93 -10.14 18.30
C LEU A 389 9.07 -10.62 17.41
N SER A 390 9.04 -10.32 16.11
CA SER A 390 10.11 -10.70 15.19
C SER A 390 11.44 -10.05 15.56
N MET A 391 11.42 -8.77 15.95
CA MET A 391 12.61 -8.07 16.44
C MET A 391 13.07 -8.62 17.79
N LEU A 392 12.14 -8.95 18.69
CA LEU A 392 12.47 -9.52 20.00
C LEU A 392 13.17 -10.88 19.83
N ALA A 393 12.62 -11.75 18.99
CA ALA A 393 13.22 -13.03 18.62
C ALA A 393 14.63 -12.86 18.04
N THR A 394 14.79 -11.91 17.11
CA THR A 394 16.10 -11.58 16.53
C THR A 394 17.12 -11.20 17.60
N ASN A 395 16.75 -10.37 18.58
CA ASN A 395 17.67 -9.97 19.65
C ASN A 395 18.05 -11.13 20.58
N HIS A 396 17.12 -12.02 20.94
CA HIS A 396 17.45 -13.23 21.71
C HIS A 396 18.43 -14.13 20.96
N MET A 397 18.24 -14.30 19.65
CA MET A 397 19.19 -15.05 18.82
C MET A 397 20.57 -14.39 18.76
N LEU A 398 20.64 -13.05 18.69
CA LEU A 398 21.89 -12.29 18.74
C LEU A 398 22.62 -12.45 20.08
N GLU A 399 21.91 -12.54 21.21
CA GLU A 399 22.51 -12.82 22.54
C GLU A 399 22.91 -14.29 22.74
N GLY A 400 22.54 -15.18 21.82
CA GLY A 400 22.82 -16.62 21.91
C GLY A 400 21.74 -17.42 22.65
N ASP A 401 20.63 -16.81 23.03
CA ASP A 401 19.45 -17.48 23.59
C ASP A 401 18.55 -18.03 22.45
N ILE A 402 19.07 -19.03 21.75
CA ILE A 402 18.54 -19.53 20.48
C ILE A 402 17.15 -20.14 20.66
N ASP A 403 16.97 -21.02 21.66
CA ASP A 403 15.72 -21.75 21.91
C ASP A 403 14.58 -20.77 22.25
N HIS A 404 14.87 -19.76 23.07
CA HIS A 404 13.89 -18.74 23.41
C HIS A 404 13.57 -17.84 22.21
N GLY A 405 14.59 -17.42 21.46
CA GLY A 405 14.42 -16.67 20.22
C GLY A 405 13.55 -17.42 19.21
N ALA A 406 13.76 -18.72 19.04
CA ALA A 406 12.98 -19.55 18.13
C ALA A 406 11.50 -19.67 18.56
N LYS A 407 11.24 -19.82 19.86
CA LYS A 407 9.87 -19.85 20.42
C LYS A 407 9.13 -18.52 20.21
N ILE A 408 9.81 -17.39 20.42
CA ILE A 408 9.23 -16.07 20.16
C ILE A 408 9.01 -15.87 18.65
N GLY A 409 9.97 -16.30 17.82
CA GLY A 409 9.86 -16.24 16.37
C GLY A 409 8.67 -17.04 15.83
N SER A 410 8.41 -18.22 16.41
CA SER A 410 7.21 -19.01 16.11
C SER A 410 5.93 -18.25 16.43
N LYS A 411 5.83 -17.61 17.61
CA LYS A 411 4.67 -16.75 17.94
C LYS A 411 4.51 -15.58 16.97
N ALA A 412 5.61 -15.02 16.48
CA ALA A 412 5.57 -13.95 15.49
C ALA A 412 4.95 -14.45 14.17
N LEU A 413 5.30 -15.68 13.72
CA LEU A 413 4.69 -16.33 12.57
C LEU A 413 3.20 -16.62 12.79
N ASP A 414 2.82 -17.17 13.94
CA ASP A 414 1.41 -17.46 14.24
C ASP A 414 0.56 -16.17 14.19
N CYS A 415 1.11 -15.05 14.69
CA CYS A 415 0.47 -13.73 14.57
C CYS A 415 0.46 -13.19 13.12
N ALA A 416 1.39 -13.64 12.27
CA ALA A 416 1.50 -13.23 10.88
C ALA A 416 0.53 -13.97 9.95
N GLU A 417 0.07 -15.18 10.28
CA GLU A 417 -0.81 -16.00 9.43
C GLU A 417 -2.11 -15.28 9.02
N GLY A 418 -2.66 -14.45 9.92
CA GLY A 418 -3.83 -13.62 9.61
C GLY A 418 -3.54 -12.34 8.78
N LEU A 419 -2.27 -12.05 8.49
CA LEU A 419 -1.82 -10.78 7.90
C LEU A 419 -1.33 -10.99 6.45
N LYS A 420 -2.20 -10.76 5.46
CA LYS A 420 -1.79 -10.70 4.04
C LYS A 420 -0.97 -9.44 3.75
N SER A 421 0.34 -9.45 4.02
CA SER A 421 1.19 -8.27 3.83
C SER A 421 2.63 -8.60 3.43
N ALA A 422 3.03 -8.16 2.23
CA ALA A 422 4.42 -8.25 1.73
C ALA A 422 5.45 -7.59 2.67
N ARG A 423 5.01 -6.60 3.47
CA ARG A 423 5.86 -5.92 4.46
C ARG A 423 6.24 -6.81 5.63
N VAL A 424 5.39 -7.77 6.00
CA VAL A 424 5.67 -8.75 7.06
C VAL A 424 6.85 -9.62 6.65
N LYS A 425 6.84 -10.15 5.42
CA LYS A 425 7.97 -10.90 4.85
C LYS A 425 9.28 -10.11 4.93
N LYS A 426 9.31 -8.88 4.40
CA LYS A 426 10.53 -8.04 4.45
C LYS A 426 10.99 -7.76 5.89
N ARG A 427 10.06 -7.56 6.83
CA ARG A 427 10.40 -7.28 8.24
C ARG A 427 10.88 -8.48 9.02
N MET A 428 10.47 -9.68 8.65
CA MET A 428 10.89 -10.92 9.30
C MET A 428 12.18 -11.50 8.70
N GLU A 429 12.66 -10.95 7.58
CA GLU A 429 13.90 -11.41 6.93
C GLU A 429 15.12 -11.44 7.89
N PRO A 430 15.38 -10.45 8.75
CA PRO A 430 16.52 -10.54 9.68
C PRO A 430 16.40 -11.70 10.67
N LEU A 431 15.18 -12.00 11.16
CA LEU A 431 14.95 -13.16 12.01
C LEU A 431 15.25 -14.47 11.26
N ARG A 432 14.80 -14.56 9.99
CA ARG A 432 15.07 -15.72 9.13
C ARG A 432 16.57 -15.92 8.95
N GLN A 433 17.32 -14.85 8.73
CA GLN A 433 18.77 -14.90 8.58
C GLN A 433 19.46 -15.38 9.87
N GLU A 434 19.06 -14.88 11.04
CA GLU A 434 19.62 -15.35 12.31
C GLU A 434 19.28 -16.82 12.58
N ALA A 435 18.07 -17.27 12.25
CA ALA A 435 17.65 -18.67 12.37
C ALA A 435 18.48 -19.59 11.46
N LEU A 436 18.66 -19.22 10.20
CA LEU A 436 19.46 -19.98 9.22
C LEU A 436 20.93 -20.09 9.62
N ARG A 437 21.54 -19.02 10.16
CA ARG A 437 22.92 -19.05 10.66
C ARG A 437 23.11 -20.02 11.82
N ARG A 438 22.03 -20.37 12.53
CA ARG A 438 22.01 -21.22 13.72
C ARG A 438 21.36 -22.58 13.48
N SER A 439 21.33 -23.05 12.23
CA SER A 439 20.71 -24.32 11.81
C SER A 439 21.22 -25.58 12.52
N ASN A 440 22.33 -25.51 13.24
CA ASN A 440 22.80 -26.58 14.13
C ASN A 440 21.89 -26.79 15.36
N ASN A 441 21.16 -25.77 15.78
CA ASN A 441 20.12 -25.86 16.81
C ASN A 441 18.79 -26.30 16.16
N SER A 442 18.09 -27.27 16.76
CA SER A 442 16.84 -27.80 16.22
C SER A 442 15.75 -26.74 16.13
N ASP A 443 15.52 -25.97 17.20
CA ASP A 443 14.44 -24.99 17.26
C ASP A 443 14.65 -23.87 16.22
N ALA A 444 15.90 -23.45 16.01
CA ALA A 444 16.24 -22.47 14.97
C ALA A 444 16.05 -23.02 13.55
N ARG A 445 16.36 -24.30 13.32
CA ARG A 445 16.13 -24.96 12.04
C ARG A 445 14.65 -25.07 11.72
N ASP A 446 13.86 -25.56 12.67
CA ASP A 446 12.40 -25.70 12.54
C ASP A 446 11.75 -24.34 12.28
N LEU A 447 12.18 -23.28 12.98
CA LEU A 447 11.72 -21.93 12.69
C LEU A 447 12.08 -21.49 11.27
N ALA A 448 13.32 -21.70 10.83
CA ALA A 448 13.74 -21.31 9.49
C ALA A 448 12.97 -22.04 8.38
N GLU A 449 12.67 -23.32 8.58
CA GLU A 449 11.83 -24.14 7.69
C GLU A 449 10.41 -23.57 7.64
N ARG A 450 9.76 -23.36 8.80
CA ARG A 450 8.42 -22.74 8.87
C ARG A 450 8.37 -21.37 8.21
N MET A 451 9.38 -20.52 8.44
CA MET A 451 9.46 -19.21 7.78
C MET A 451 9.60 -19.34 6.26
N THR A 452 10.32 -20.35 5.78
CA THR A 452 10.51 -20.58 4.35
C THR A 452 9.21 -21.03 3.70
N GLU A 453 8.48 -21.94 4.33
CA GLU A 453 7.15 -22.38 3.88
C GLU A 453 6.13 -21.24 3.91
N PHE A 454 6.10 -20.46 4.99
CA PHE A 454 5.17 -19.34 5.15
C PHE A 454 5.37 -18.22 4.10
N PHE A 455 6.59 -18.08 3.59
CA PHE A 455 6.93 -17.05 2.61
C PHE A 455 7.20 -17.57 1.19
N ALA A 456 7.06 -18.87 0.96
CA ALA A 456 7.08 -19.48 -0.38
C ALA A 456 5.92 -18.93 -1.19
#